data_AF-A0A1G1T575-F1
#
_entry.id   AF-A0A1G1T575-F1
#
_cell.length_a   1.000
_cell.length_b   1.000
_cell.length_c   1.000
_cell.angle_alpha   90.00
_cell.angle_beta   90.00
_cell.angle_gamma   90.00
#
_symmetry.space_group_name_H-M   'P 1'
#
loop_
_entity.id
_entity.type
_entity.pdbx_description
1 polymer ?
#
loop_
_entity_poly.entity_id
_entity_poly.type
_entity_poly.pdbx_seq_one_letter_code
_entity_poly.pdbx_strand_id
1 'polypeptide(L)'
;MKPYLFISLAALLATSACKKDEIDALPKATQEGKNTAGCLVNGEGFVAAESGGSLLSNPTPALAGGFYEDSLYYLTLAGKTSRGKTRIRLFFRSQSPGTYLFNQTTPNLDRAGLRYTLGYAACEFSDTKEFYITNAQHTGQVVLTRADLSRGITAGTFEFTAASTFDPRKTITVTKGRFDRRQ
;
A
#
# COMPACT_ATOMS: atom_id res chain seq x y z
N MET A 1 -40.56 3.93 54.71
CA MET A 1 -41.00 3.19 53.51
C MET A 1 -41.25 4.19 52.39
N LYS A 2 -40.35 4.29 51.41
CA LYS A 2 -40.51 5.02 50.14
C LYS A 2 -39.63 4.28 49.11
N PRO A 3 -40.17 3.76 48.00
CA PRO A 3 -39.42 2.89 47.11
C PRO A 3 -38.53 3.71 46.17
N TYR A 4 -37.38 3.11 45.87
CA TYR A 4 -36.29 3.62 45.07
C TYR A 4 -36.72 3.97 43.64
N LEU A 5 -36.26 5.15 43.18
CA LEU A 5 -36.31 5.61 41.80
C LEU A 5 -35.41 4.70 40.95
N PHE A 6 -36.01 3.83 40.14
CA PHE A 6 -35.32 2.97 39.18
C PHE A 6 -34.70 3.83 38.06
N ILE A 7 -33.37 3.91 38.06
CA ILE A 7 -32.56 4.34 36.91
C ILE A 7 -32.05 3.07 36.23
N SER A 8 -32.50 2.82 35.00
CA SER A 8 -31.88 1.93 34.02
C SER A 8 -32.47 2.29 32.66
N LEU A 9 -31.88 3.19 31.87
CA LEU A 9 -30.65 3.03 31.08
C LEU A 9 -30.61 1.68 30.32
N ALA A 10 -31.55 1.48 29.40
CA ALA A 10 -31.48 0.40 28.42
C ALA A 10 -32.28 0.76 27.16
N ALA A 11 -31.82 1.76 26.41
CA ALA A 11 -32.21 1.94 25.00
C ALA A 11 -31.18 2.79 24.24
N LEU A 12 -29.88 2.49 24.43
CA LEU A 12 -28.90 2.84 23.40
C LEU A 12 -28.99 1.72 22.35
N LEU A 13 -29.95 1.85 21.42
CA LEU A 13 -29.85 1.16 20.14
C LEU A 13 -28.62 1.74 19.43
N ALA A 14 -27.45 1.15 19.71
CA ALA A 14 -26.27 1.34 18.90
C ALA A 14 -26.63 0.80 17.52
N THR A 15 -26.85 1.71 16.58
CA THR A 15 -26.90 1.44 15.15
C THR A 15 -25.55 0.83 14.74
N SER A 16 -25.41 -0.48 14.87
CA SER A 16 -24.38 -1.25 14.17
C SER A 16 -24.80 -1.31 12.70
N ALA A 17 -24.66 -0.18 12.00
CA ALA A 17 -24.58 -0.21 10.56
C ALA A 17 -23.37 -1.10 10.25
N CYS A 18 -23.62 -2.29 9.71
CA CYS A 18 -22.61 -3.17 9.14
C CYS A 18 -21.89 -2.40 8.03
N LYS A 19 -20.87 -1.63 8.41
CA LYS A 19 -19.80 -1.28 7.49
C LYS A 19 -19.19 -2.62 7.10
N LYS A 20 -19.25 -2.99 5.82
CA LYS A 20 -18.45 -4.10 5.31
C LYS A 20 -17.03 -3.89 5.81
N ASP A 21 -16.41 -4.93 6.34
CA ASP A 21 -15.02 -4.84 6.79
C ASP A 21 -14.18 -4.35 5.61
N GLU A 22 -13.39 -3.29 5.79
CA GLU A 22 -12.56 -2.69 4.72
C GLU A 22 -11.65 -3.74 4.05
N ILE A 23 -11.29 -4.79 4.79
CA ILE A 23 -10.54 -5.94 4.32
C ILE A 23 -11.29 -6.70 3.22
N ASP A 24 -12.60 -6.87 3.36
CA ASP A 24 -13.45 -7.58 2.40
C ASP A 24 -13.59 -6.82 1.08
N ALA A 25 -13.38 -5.50 1.10
CA ALA A 25 -13.37 -4.66 -0.09
C ALA A 25 -12.06 -4.75 -0.88
N LEU A 26 -10.97 -5.26 -0.29
CA LEU A 26 -9.69 -5.40 -0.99
C LEU A 26 -9.79 -6.50 -2.08
N PRO A 27 -9.04 -6.43 -3.20
CA PRO A 27 -9.03 -7.51 -4.19
C PRO A 27 -8.44 -8.80 -3.63
N LYS A 28 -9.07 -9.98 -3.84
CA LYS A 28 -8.55 -11.26 -3.32
C LYS A 28 -7.06 -11.47 -3.67
N ALA A 29 -6.30 -12.06 -2.76
CA ALA A 29 -4.93 -12.47 -3.07
C ALA A 29 -4.96 -13.58 -4.13
N THR A 30 -4.31 -13.32 -5.26
CA THR A 30 -4.17 -14.26 -6.38
C THR A 30 -2.71 -14.29 -6.84
N GLN A 31 -2.36 -15.24 -7.69
CA GLN A 31 -1.03 -15.33 -8.29
C GLN A 31 -1.12 -15.51 -9.81
N GLU A 32 -2.16 -15.01 -10.44
CA GLU A 32 -2.51 -15.28 -11.84
C GLU A 32 -2.10 -14.13 -12.79
N GLY A 33 -1.59 -13.03 -12.24
CA GLY A 33 -1.28 -11.81 -12.99
C GLY A 33 -2.51 -10.96 -13.26
N LYS A 34 -3.47 -10.88 -12.32
CA LYS A 34 -4.74 -10.14 -12.51
C LYS A 34 -4.61 -8.62 -12.54
N ASN A 35 -3.42 -8.08 -12.28
CA ASN A 35 -3.16 -6.64 -12.16
C ASN A 35 -4.04 -5.96 -11.10
N THR A 36 -4.16 -6.62 -9.94
CA THR A 36 -4.93 -6.13 -8.80
C THR A 36 -4.03 -5.91 -7.60
N ALA A 37 -4.29 -4.87 -6.82
CA ALA A 37 -3.64 -4.66 -5.54
C ALA A 37 -4.54 -3.88 -4.58
N GLY A 38 -4.29 -4.04 -3.29
CA GLY A 38 -4.93 -3.24 -2.26
C GLY A 38 -4.28 -3.44 -0.90
N CYS A 39 -4.58 -2.55 0.03
CA CYS A 39 -4.09 -2.57 1.41
C CYS A 39 -5.00 -1.71 2.29
N LEU A 40 -4.75 -1.73 3.59
CA LEU A 40 -5.31 -0.74 4.52
C LEU A 40 -4.25 0.32 4.83
N VAL A 41 -4.56 1.59 4.61
CA VAL A 41 -3.72 2.74 4.95
C VAL A 41 -4.33 3.42 6.17
N ASN A 42 -3.66 3.34 7.33
CA ASN A 42 -4.22 3.73 8.63
C ASN A 42 -5.61 3.11 8.90
N GLY A 43 -5.80 1.86 8.47
CA GLY A 43 -7.07 1.15 8.60
C GLY A 43 -8.11 1.45 7.51
N GLU A 44 -7.89 2.46 6.66
CA GLU A 44 -8.77 2.78 5.54
C GLU A 44 -8.45 1.93 4.31
N GLY A 45 -9.47 1.39 3.62
CA GLY A 45 -9.30 0.63 2.39
C GLY A 45 -8.68 1.45 1.26
N PHE A 46 -7.60 0.92 0.69
CA PHE A 46 -7.00 1.39 -0.56
C PHE A 46 -7.04 0.27 -1.58
N VAL A 47 -7.65 0.54 -2.73
CA VAL A 47 -7.66 -0.37 -3.89
C VAL A 47 -6.97 0.36 -5.04
N ALA A 48 -5.98 -0.30 -5.64
CA ALA A 48 -5.29 0.24 -6.79
C ALA A 48 -6.25 0.29 -7.99
N ALA A 49 -6.33 1.43 -8.65
CA ALA A 49 -7.24 1.67 -9.77
C ALA A 49 -6.59 2.63 -10.77
N GLU A 50 -6.88 2.39 -12.05
CA GLU A 50 -6.45 3.31 -13.11
C GLU A 50 -7.08 4.68 -12.91
N SER A 51 -6.37 5.73 -13.32
CA SER A 51 -6.90 7.09 -13.21
C SER A 51 -6.45 7.99 -14.35
N GLY A 52 -7.32 8.96 -14.66
CA GLY A 52 -7.09 9.89 -15.77
C GLY A 52 -7.33 9.24 -17.12
N GLY A 53 -6.66 9.77 -18.14
CA GLY A 53 -6.91 9.45 -19.54
C GLY A 53 -7.80 10.50 -20.20
N SER A 54 -7.40 10.95 -21.39
CA SER A 54 -8.18 11.83 -22.25
C SER A 54 -7.79 11.58 -23.72
N LEU A 55 -8.41 12.30 -24.66
CA LEU A 55 -7.99 12.29 -26.06
C LEU A 55 -6.52 12.72 -26.25
N LEU A 56 -5.93 13.44 -25.29
CA LEU A 56 -4.57 13.98 -25.35
C LEU A 56 -3.60 13.33 -24.36
N SER A 57 -4.05 12.38 -23.53
CA SER A 57 -3.20 11.78 -22.50
C SER A 57 -3.59 10.34 -22.19
N ASN A 58 -2.57 9.48 -22.06
CA ASN A 58 -2.77 8.09 -21.66
C ASN A 58 -3.19 8.01 -20.17
N PRO A 59 -4.04 7.03 -19.81
CA PRO A 59 -4.38 6.78 -18.41
C PRO A 59 -3.14 6.38 -17.60
N THR A 60 -3.17 6.69 -16.31
CA THR A 60 -2.18 6.15 -15.36
C THR A 60 -2.63 4.75 -14.96
N PRO A 61 -1.82 3.69 -15.18
CA PRO A 61 -2.19 2.33 -14.83
C PRO A 61 -2.28 2.17 -13.30
N ALA A 62 -3.14 1.25 -12.85
CA ALA A 62 -3.31 0.93 -11.43
C ALA A 62 -2.02 0.39 -10.81
N LEU A 63 -1.32 -0.47 -11.56
CA LEU A 63 -0.05 -1.07 -11.20
C LEU A 63 0.98 -0.75 -12.28
N ALA A 64 2.16 -0.32 -11.86
CA ALA A 64 3.33 -0.17 -12.73
C ALA A 64 4.56 -0.76 -12.04
N GLY A 65 5.57 -1.13 -12.80
CA GLY A 65 6.85 -1.57 -12.27
C GLY A 65 7.29 -2.93 -12.80
N GLY A 66 7.80 -3.79 -11.94
CA GLY A 66 8.29 -5.13 -12.25
C GLY A 66 9.78 -5.32 -11.97
N PHE A 67 10.32 -6.40 -12.52
CA PHE A 67 11.75 -6.64 -12.50
C PHE A 67 12.44 -5.65 -13.43
N TYR A 68 13.55 -5.13 -12.93
CA TYR A 68 14.48 -4.25 -13.60
C TYR A 68 15.90 -4.80 -13.41
N GLU A 69 16.88 -4.16 -14.03
CA GLU A 69 18.31 -4.52 -13.97
C GLU A 69 18.81 -4.78 -12.52
N ASP A 70 19.87 -5.59 -12.39
CA ASP A 70 20.54 -5.91 -11.12
C ASP A 70 19.61 -6.43 -10.02
N SER A 71 18.62 -7.24 -10.42
CA SER A 71 17.59 -7.81 -9.53
C SER A 71 16.72 -6.78 -8.81
N LEU A 72 16.74 -5.51 -9.22
CA LEU A 72 15.82 -4.52 -8.67
C LEU A 72 14.40 -4.92 -9.03
N TYR A 73 13.53 -4.96 -8.04
CA TYR A 73 12.10 -5.01 -8.24
C TYR A 73 11.49 -3.73 -7.70
N TYR A 74 10.63 -3.11 -8.50
CA TYR A 74 9.82 -1.99 -8.05
C TYR A 74 8.36 -2.20 -8.38
N LEU A 75 7.47 -1.73 -7.51
CA LEU A 75 6.03 -1.76 -7.73
C LEU A 75 5.45 -0.43 -7.32
N THR A 76 4.69 0.19 -8.22
CA THR A 76 3.89 1.36 -7.95
C THR A 76 2.42 0.97 -8.01
N LEU A 77 1.68 1.27 -6.95
CA LEU A 77 0.23 1.18 -6.87
C LEU A 77 -0.33 2.60 -6.93
N ALA A 78 -1.24 2.87 -7.87
CA ALA A 78 -1.95 4.14 -7.98
C ALA A 78 -3.43 3.93 -7.64
N GLY A 79 -4.02 4.88 -6.92
CA GLY A 79 -5.43 4.83 -6.55
C GLY A 79 -5.84 6.09 -5.80
N LYS A 80 -6.87 5.96 -4.96
CA LYS A 80 -7.39 7.04 -4.13
C LYS A 80 -7.75 6.52 -2.74
N THR A 81 -7.63 7.39 -1.76
CA THR A 81 -8.23 7.26 -0.42
C THR A 81 -9.06 8.51 -0.13
N SER A 82 -9.65 8.61 1.05
CA SER A 82 -10.28 9.81 1.60
C SER A 82 -9.34 11.02 1.60
N ARG A 83 -8.03 10.79 1.57
CA ARG A 83 -6.97 11.79 1.53
C ARG A 83 -6.60 12.22 0.10
N GLY A 84 -7.32 11.72 -0.91
CA GLY A 84 -7.12 12.07 -2.30
C GLY A 84 -6.31 11.04 -3.08
N LYS A 85 -5.69 11.50 -4.19
CA LYS A 85 -4.84 10.63 -5.01
C LYS A 85 -3.69 10.08 -4.18
N THR A 86 -3.59 8.75 -4.16
CA THR A 86 -2.63 8.02 -3.34
C THR A 86 -1.76 7.15 -4.22
N ARG A 87 -0.45 7.17 -3.95
CA ARG A 87 0.51 6.30 -4.61
C ARG A 87 1.36 5.57 -3.58
N ILE A 88 1.40 4.24 -3.67
CA ILE A 88 2.27 3.40 -2.84
C ILE A 88 3.40 2.85 -3.73
N ARG A 89 4.64 2.94 -3.25
CA ARG A 89 5.81 2.40 -3.95
C ARG A 89 6.51 1.38 -3.07
N LEU A 90 6.86 0.24 -3.65
CA LEU A 90 7.67 -0.81 -3.02
C LEU A 90 8.94 -0.98 -3.84
N PHE A 91 10.09 -0.99 -3.18
CA PHE A 91 11.38 -1.26 -3.80
C PHE A 91 12.15 -2.28 -2.97
N PHE A 92 12.68 -3.31 -3.63
CA PHE A 92 13.54 -4.30 -3.01
C PHE A 92 14.38 -5.00 -4.09
N ARG A 93 15.37 -5.80 -3.68
CA ARG A 93 16.24 -6.53 -4.61
C ARG A 93 16.06 -8.02 -4.46
N SER A 94 15.41 -8.62 -5.45
CA SER A 94 15.35 -10.07 -5.65
C SER A 94 14.62 -10.39 -6.94
N GLN A 95 14.86 -11.59 -7.47
CA GLN A 95 14.08 -12.21 -8.54
C GLN A 95 13.40 -13.50 -8.11
N SER A 96 13.48 -13.85 -6.82
CA SER A 96 13.00 -15.11 -6.27
C SER A 96 11.93 -14.86 -5.20
N PRO A 97 10.98 -15.80 -5.00
CA PRO A 97 10.09 -15.75 -3.84
C PRO A 97 10.87 -15.66 -2.53
N GLY A 98 10.33 -14.94 -1.55
CA GLY A 98 11.00 -14.70 -0.28
C GLY A 98 10.46 -13.48 0.45
N THR A 99 11.01 -13.22 1.64
CA THR A 99 10.68 -12.05 2.45
C THR A 99 11.80 -11.03 2.35
N TYR A 100 11.45 -9.79 2.02
CA TYR A 100 12.39 -8.68 1.86
C TYR A 100 11.98 -7.51 2.74
N LEU A 101 12.95 -6.89 3.41
CA LEU A 101 12.70 -5.84 4.38
C LEU A 101 12.70 -4.45 3.73
N PHE A 102 11.83 -3.58 4.24
CA PHE A 102 11.81 -2.15 3.96
C PHE A 102 12.42 -1.40 5.14
N ASN A 103 13.72 -1.58 5.36
CA ASN A 103 14.44 -1.02 6.52
C ASN A 103 15.63 -0.14 6.12
N GLN A 104 15.77 0.18 4.83
CA GLN A 104 16.88 0.97 4.32
C GLN A 104 16.45 2.41 4.03
N THR A 105 17.28 3.37 4.43
CA THR A 105 17.08 4.79 4.12
C THR A 105 17.58 5.08 2.70
N THR A 106 16.74 5.63 1.84
CA THR A 106 17.14 6.06 0.49
C THR A 106 17.21 7.60 0.40
N PRO A 107 18.16 8.17 -0.37
CA PRO A 107 18.02 9.53 -0.88
C PRO A 107 16.84 9.62 -1.85
N ASN A 108 16.28 10.81 -2.04
CA ASN A 108 15.27 11.07 -3.07
C ASN A 108 15.96 11.01 -4.45
N LEU A 109 15.70 9.96 -5.21
CA LEU A 109 16.43 9.66 -6.44
C LEU A 109 15.55 9.81 -7.68
N ASP A 110 16.13 10.39 -8.73
CA ASP A 110 15.59 10.44 -10.09
C ASP A 110 15.69 9.06 -10.80
N ARG A 111 15.35 9.02 -12.09
CA ARG A 111 15.42 7.79 -12.90
C ARG A 111 16.82 7.13 -12.92
N ALA A 112 17.90 7.90 -12.81
CA ALA A 112 19.27 7.37 -12.79
C ALA A 112 19.61 6.70 -11.45
N GLY A 113 18.91 7.04 -10.37
CA GLY A 113 19.11 6.45 -9.05
C GLY A 113 18.32 5.17 -8.78
N LEU A 114 17.51 4.67 -9.72
CA LEU A 114 16.88 3.35 -9.58
C LEU A 114 17.93 2.25 -9.35
N ARG A 115 19.06 2.30 -10.05
CA ARG A 115 20.15 1.32 -9.86
C ARG A 115 20.82 1.36 -8.48
N TYR A 116 20.67 2.45 -7.73
CA TYR A 116 21.17 2.59 -6.35
C TYR A 116 20.06 2.51 -5.31
N THR A 117 18.82 2.25 -5.75
CA THR A 117 17.68 2.13 -4.87
C THR A 117 17.85 0.90 -3.99
N LEU A 118 17.60 1.13 -2.70
CA LEU A 118 17.65 0.18 -1.61
C LEU A 118 16.24 -0.35 -1.27
N GLY A 119 16.16 -1.29 -0.32
CA GLY A 119 14.91 -1.85 0.18
C GLY A 119 14.09 -0.84 0.99
N TYR A 120 13.06 -0.25 0.40
CA TYR A 120 12.16 0.69 1.07
C TYR A 120 10.73 0.65 0.50
N ALA A 121 9.78 1.16 1.28
CA ALA A 121 8.43 1.45 0.83
C ALA A 121 8.08 2.92 1.07
N ALA A 122 7.17 3.45 0.26
CA ALA A 122 6.70 4.83 0.38
C ALA A 122 5.22 4.95 0.07
N CYS A 123 4.58 5.98 0.64
CA CYS A 123 3.21 6.37 0.34
C CYS A 123 3.13 7.88 0.14
N GLU A 124 2.52 8.29 -0.95
CA GLU A 124 2.37 9.69 -1.35
C GLU A 124 0.88 10.03 -1.44
N PHE A 125 0.47 11.12 -0.81
CA PHE A 125 -0.86 11.72 -0.97
C PHE A 125 -0.70 13.02 -1.75
N SER A 126 -1.06 13.01 -3.03
CA SER A 126 -0.77 14.15 -3.92
C SER A 126 -1.55 15.40 -3.54
N ASP A 127 -2.78 15.26 -3.08
CA ASP A 127 -3.67 16.38 -2.75
C ASP A 127 -3.15 17.17 -1.55
N THR A 128 -2.61 16.49 -0.54
CA THR A 128 -1.97 17.12 0.63
C THR A 128 -0.46 17.32 0.46
N LYS A 129 0.11 16.89 -0.67
CA LYS A 129 1.56 16.85 -0.95
C LYS A 129 2.37 16.14 0.14
N GLU A 130 1.75 15.19 0.84
CA GLU A 130 2.45 14.46 1.89
C GLU A 130 3.16 13.24 1.32
N PHE A 131 4.38 13.02 1.82
CA PHE A 131 5.21 11.91 1.41
C PHE A 131 5.74 11.19 2.65
N TYR A 132 5.47 9.90 2.73
CA TYR A 132 5.86 9.01 3.81
C TYR A 132 6.81 7.95 3.27
N ILE A 133 7.88 7.68 4.00
CA ILE A 133 8.89 6.70 3.60
C ILE A 133 9.34 5.86 4.79
N THR A 134 9.62 4.58 4.55
CA THR A 134 10.26 3.69 5.53
C THR A 134 11.72 4.11 5.78
N ASN A 135 12.24 3.81 6.95
CA ASN A 135 13.64 4.04 7.34
C ASN A 135 14.07 3.01 8.40
N ALA A 136 15.23 3.22 9.03
CA ALA A 136 15.76 2.29 10.04
C ALA A 136 14.86 2.14 11.28
N GLN A 137 14.01 3.13 11.59
CA GLN A 137 13.11 3.13 12.75
C GLN A 137 11.66 2.76 12.38
N HIS A 138 11.24 3.06 11.15
CA HIS A 138 9.91 2.79 10.63
C HIS A 138 10.05 1.83 9.46
N THR A 139 9.89 0.55 9.75
CA THR A 139 10.24 -0.53 8.83
C THR A 139 8.99 -1.26 8.31
N GLY A 140 9.23 -2.25 7.48
CA GLY A 140 8.20 -3.17 7.01
C GLY A 140 8.82 -4.30 6.20
N GLN A 141 7.96 -5.01 5.50
CA GLN A 141 8.38 -6.10 4.64
C GLN A 141 7.43 -6.30 3.45
N VAL A 142 7.96 -6.99 2.44
CA VAL A 142 7.19 -7.63 1.39
C VAL A 142 7.51 -9.11 1.38
N VAL A 143 6.48 -9.92 1.27
CA VAL A 143 6.58 -11.36 1.04
C VAL A 143 6.21 -11.61 -0.42
N LEU A 144 7.22 -11.85 -1.25
CA LEU A 144 7.02 -12.22 -2.64
C LEU A 144 6.69 -13.73 -2.68
N THR A 145 5.44 -14.06 -2.97
CA THR A 145 4.95 -15.44 -3.02
C THR A 145 5.10 -16.09 -4.39
N ARG A 146 5.13 -15.27 -5.45
CA ARG A 146 5.38 -15.71 -6.82
C ARG A 146 6.30 -14.75 -7.54
N ALA A 147 7.29 -15.30 -8.23
CA ALA A 147 8.15 -14.61 -9.19
C ALA A 147 8.31 -15.51 -10.43
N ASP A 148 7.53 -15.24 -11.46
CA ASP A 148 7.55 -15.95 -12.73
C ASP A 148 8.08 -15.01 -13.81
N LEU A 149 9.41 -15.02 -13.97
CA LEU A 149 10.13 -14.15 -14.90
C LEU A 149 9.71 -14.38 -16.36
N SER A 150 9.36 -15.62 -16.72
CA SER A 150 8.97 -15.98 -18.08
C SER A 150 7.61 -15.39 -18.49
N ARG A 151 6.68 -15.32 -17.54
CA ARG A 151 5.32 -14.79 -17.77
C ARG A 151 5.15 -13.35 -17.30
N GLY A 152 6.19 -12.76 -16.70
CA GLY A 152 6.15 -11.44 -16.09
C GLY A 152 5.21 -11.37 -14.88
N ILE A 153 4.91 -12.49 -14.21
CA ILE A 153 3.94 -12.53 -13.12
C ILE A 153 4.64 -12.46 -11.76
N THR A 154 4.18 -11.54 -10.93
CA THR A 154 4.65 -11.36 -9.56
C THR A 154 3.49 -11.13 -8.61
N ALA A 155 3.48 -11.85 -7.49
CA ALA A 155 2.41 -11.73 -6.51
C ALA A 155 2.94 -11.86 -5.08
N GLY A 156 2.30 -11.19 -4.14
CA GLY A 156 2.75 -11.18 -2.77
C GLY A 156 1.92 -10.32 -1.84
N THR A 157 2.38 -10.26 -0.60
CA THR A 157 1.80 -9.42 0.45
C THR A 157 2.82 -8.42 0.97
N PHE A 158 2.36 -7.32 1.54
CA PHE A 158 3.24 -6.32 2.12
C PHE A 158 2.60 -5.60 3.29
N GLU A 159 3.44 -5.10 4.17
CA GLU A 159 3.06 -4.25 5.30
C GLU A 159 4.25 -3.38 5.69
N PHE A 160 3.99 -2.15 6.13
CA PHE A 160 5.04 -1.25 6.60
C PHE A 160 4.49 -0.11 7.44
N THR A 161 5.34 0.46 8.29
CA THR A 161 5.12 1.78 8.88
C THR A 161 6.10 2.76 8.25
N ALA A 162 5.64 3.95 7.89
CA ALA A 162 6.45 4.97 7.26
C ALA A 162 6.28 6.32 7.96
N ALA A 163 7.34 7.12 8.02
CA ALA A 163 7.32 8.45 8.62
C ALA A 163 7.27 9.52 7.52
N SER A 164 6.58 10.63 7.82
CA SER A 164 6.53 11.78 6.92
C SER A 164 7.92 12.40 6.74
N THR A 165 8.25 12.78 5.51
CA THR A 165 9.48 13.53 5.23
C THR A 165 9.40 15.01 5.62
N PHE A 166 8.22 15.48 6.07
CA PHE A 166 8.01 16.86 6.53
C PHE A 166 7.97 16.97 8.07
N ASP A 167 7.34 16.00 8.75
CA ASP A 167 7.34 15.88 10.22
C ASP A 167 7.58 14.41 10.60
N PRO A 168 8.80 14.03 11.03
CA PRO A 168 9.14 12.65 11.34
C PRO A 168 8.30 12.01 12.46
N ARG A 169 7.57 12.79 13.27
CA ARG A 169 6.66 12.27 14.30
C ARG A 169 5.34 11.79 13.72
N LYS A 170 5.00 12.23 12.50
CA LYS A 170 3.80 11.80 11.80
C LYS A 170 4.09 10.52 11.02
N THR A 171 3.36 9.47 11.34
CA THR A 171 3.51 8.17 10.69
C THR A 171 2.22 7.74 9.99
N ILE A 172 2.38 6.78 9.08
CA ILE A 172 1.29 5.96 8.58
C ILE A 172 1.64 4.49 8.77
N THR A 173 0.62 3.66 8.88
CA THR A 173 0.75 2.20 8.85
C THR A 173 -0.02 1.65 7.66
N VAL A 174 0.65 0.86 6.85
CA VAL A 174 0.08 0.11 5.74
C VAL A 174 0.06 -1.36 6.12
N THR A 175 -1.13 -1.97 6.13
CA THR A 175 -1.33 -3.37 6.54
C THR A 175 -2.17 -4.11 5.52
N LYS A 176 -2.18 -5.45 5.61
CA LYS A 176 -2.97 -6.35 4.75
C LYS A 176 -2.75 -6.09 3.25
N GLY A 177 -1.57 -5.60 2.90
CA GLY A 177 -1.21 -5.32 1.52
C GLY A 177 -1.13 -6.61 0.73
N ARG A 178 -1.70 -6.60 -0.47
CA ARG A 178 -1.65 -7.70 -1.43
C ARG A 178 -1.54 -7.15 -2.85
N PHE A 179 -0.78 -7.83 -3.69
CA PHE A 179 -0.65 -7.51 -5.10
C PHE A 179 -0.55 -8.79 -5.94
N ASP A 180 -1.12 -8.73 -7.14
CA ASP A 180 -0.98 -9.71 -8.19
C ASP A 180 -0.79 -8.97 -9.51
N ARG A 181 0.42 -9.01 -10.06
CA ARG A 181 0.86 -8.18 -11.17
C ARG A 181 1.32 -9.04 -12.34
N ARG A 182 1.03 -8.56 -13.54
CA ARG A 182 1.62 -9.00 -14.80
C ARG A 182 2.31 -7.84 -15.50
N GLN A 183 3.59 -8.02 -15.85
CA GLN A 183 4.42 -7.07 -16.59
C GLN A 183 4.06 -6.97 -18.07
#